data_AF-A0A3B8R7F9-F1
#
_entry.id   AF-A0A3B8R7F9-F1
#
_cell.length_a   1.000
_cell.length_b   1.000
_cell.length_c   1.000
_cell.angle_alpha   90.00
_cell.angle_beta   90.00
_cell.angle_gamma   90.00
#
_symmetry.space_group_name_H-M   'P 1'
#
loop_
_entity.id
_entity.type
_entity.pdbx_description
1 polymer ?
#
loop_
_entity_poly.entity_id
_entity_poly.type
_entity_poly.pdbx_seq_one_letter_code
_entity_poly.pdbx_strand_id
1 'polypeptide(L)'
;QLPQAAMSLKQGAGRLIRSETDVGLLVVCDERVVTRAYGKALLRSLPGFPLIRDAMDAMDFLTRTRGDGNLATLSEATGFLD
;
A
#
# COMPACT_ATOMS: atom_id res chain seq x y z
N GLN A 1 6.36 -15.60 -16.83
CA GLN A 1 5.77 -14.24 -16.77
C GLN A 1 5.67 -13.65 -15.36
N LEU A 2 5.77 -14.45 -14.29
CA LEU A 2 5.80 -13.94 -12.91
C LEU A 2 7.02 -13.07 -12.51
N PRO A 3 8.26 -13.38 -12.96
CA PRO A 3 9.44 -12.60 -12.57
C PRO A 3 9.38 -11.15 -13.05
N GLN A 4 8.77 -10.91 -14.22
CA GLN A 4 8.70 -9.58 -14.81
C GLN A 4 7.72 -8.67 -14.08
N ALA A 5 6.56 -9.19 -13.66
CA ALA A 5 5.62 -8.45 -12.82
C ALA A 5 6.27 -8.05 -11.47
N ALA A 6 7.04 -8.95 -10.87
CA ALA A 6 7.77 -8.66 -9.63
C ALA A 6 8.86 -7.60 -9.81
N MET A 7 9.60 -7.65 -10.91
CA MET A 7 10.58 -6.61 -11.24
C MET A 7 9.91 -5.24 -11.44
N SER A 8 8.85 -5.18 -12.23
CA SER A 8 8.12 -3.93 -12.46
C SER A 8 7.52 -3.35 -11.17
N LEU A 9 7.01 -4.20 -10.27
CA LEU A 9 6.49 -3.79 -8.97
C LEU A 9 7.58 -3.26 -8.04
N LYS A 10 8.74 -3.93 -7.98
CA LYS A 10 9.90 -3.44 -7.23
C LYS A 10 10.38 -2.08 -7.74
N GLN A 11 10.43 -1.91 -9.06
CA GLN A 11 10.81 -0.64 -9.67
C GLN A 11 9.77 0.45 -9.39
N GLY A 12 8.49 0.13 -9.42
CA GLY A 12 7.41 1.03 -9.00
C GLY A 12 7.56 1.48 -7.54
N ALA A 13 7.82 0.54 -6.63
CA ALA A 13 8.06 0.83 -5.22
C ALA A 13 9.31 1.72 -5.01
N GLY A 14 10.39 1.48 -5.75
CA GLY A 14 11.59 2.32 -5.71
C GLY A 14 11.38 3.76 -6.21
N ARG A 15 10.29 4.03 -6.94
CA ARG A 15 9.92 5.40 -7.32
C ARG A 15 9.12 6.12 -6.24
N LEU A 16 8.54 5.38 -5.28
CA LEU A 16 7.77 5.89 -4.15
C LEU A 16 8.67 6.26 -2.97
N ILE A 17 9.76 5.51 -2.75
CA ILE A 17 10.74 5.76 -1.68
C ILE A 17 12.00 6.35 -2.32
N ARG A 18 12.02 7.67 -2.53
CA ARG A 18 13.19 8.39 -3.05
C ARG A 18 14.00 9.08 -1.97
N SER A 19 13.37 9.35 -0.82
CA SER A 19 13.99 9.90 0.38
C SER A 19 13.46 9.19 1.64
N GLU A 20 14.19 9.26 2.75
CA GLU A 20 13.78 8.69 4.04
C GLU A 20 12.49 9.32 4.59
N THR A 21 12.13 10.51 4.12
CA THR A 21 10.92 11.24 4.51
C THR A 21 9.75 11.02 3.56
N ASP A 22 9.93 10.25 2.48
CA ASP A 22 8.85 10.01 1.53
C ASP A 22 7.81 9.06 2.13
N VAL A 23 6.56 9.49 2.10
CA VAL A 23 5.42 8.69 2.52
C VAL A 23 4.38 8.68 1.41
N GLY A 24 3.83 7.50 1.11
CA GLY A 24 2.78 7.37 0.12
C GLY A 24 2.27 5.94 0.01
N LEU A 25 1.41 5.72 -1.00
CA LEU A 25 0.75 4.43 -1.23
C LEU A 25 1.19 3.79 -2.54
N LEU A 26 1.48 2.50 -2.49
CA LEU A 26 1.64 1.65 -3.67
C LEU A 26 0.32 0.90 -3.90
N VAL A 27 -0.47 1.36 -4.88
CA VAL A 27 -1.77 0.78 -5.20
C VAL A 27 -1.65 -0.21 -6.34
N VAL A 28 -2.19 -1.42 -6.14
CA VAL A 28 -2.20 -2.49 -7.15
C VAL A 28 -3.63 -2.91 -7.44
N CYS A 29 -4.18 -2.45 -8.56
CA CYS A 29 -5.55 -2.75 -8.99
C CYS A 29 -5.63 -4.08 -9.77
N ASP A 30 -5.07 -5.16 -9.22
CA ASP A 30 -5.12 -6.48 -9.83
C ASP A 30 -5.48 -7.54 -8.77
N GLU A 31 -6.71 -8.05 -8.86
CA GLU A 31 -7.26 -9.07 -7.95
C GLU A 31 -6.40 -10.34 -7.90
N ARG A 32 -5.65 -10.65 -8.97
CA ARG A 32 -4.80 -11.84 -9.05
C ARG A 32 -3.64 -11.80 -8.06
N VAL A 33 -3.26 -10.61 -7.58
CA VAL A 33 -2.25 -10.46 -6.52
C VAL A 33 -2.73 -11.05 -5.20
N VAL A 34 -4.04 -11.12 -4.98
CA VAL A 34 -4.62 -11.72 -3.78
C VAL A 34 -5.07 -13.17 -4.04
N THR A 35 -5.66 -13.44 -5.20
CA THR A 35 -6.34 -14.72 -5.46
C THR A 35 -5.40 -15.82 -5.96
N ARG A 36 -4.25 -15.48 -6.54
CA ARG A 36 -3.32 -16.48 -7.08
C ARG A 36 -2.19 -16.78 -6.10
N ALA A 37 -1.75 -18.04 -6.06
CA ALA A 37 -0.62 -18.50 -5.24
C ALA A 37 0.66 -17.68 -5.45
N TYR A 38 0.85 -17.17 -6.66
CA TYR A 38 1.99 -16.34 -7.01
C TYR A 38 1.95 -14.93 -6.39
N GLY A 39 0.77 -14.43 -6.04
CA GLY A 39 0.59 -13.11 -5.47
C GLY A 39 1.29 -12.96 -4.11
N LYS A 40 1.29 -14.03 -3.31
CA LYS A 40 2.07 -14.08 -2.06
C LYS A 40 3.58 -13.97 -2.31
N ALA A 41 4.09 -14.60 -3.38
CA ALA A 41 5.51 -14.49 -3.76
C ALA A 41 5.84 -13.07 -4.25
N LEU A 42 4.90 -12.44 -4.97
CA LEU A 42 5.01 -11.06 -5.45
C LEU A 42 5.08 -10.06 -4.30
N LEU A 43 4.16 -10.15 -3.33
CA LEU A 43 4.13 -9.29 -2.14
C LEU A 43 5.37 -9.48 -1.26
N ARG A 44 5.83 -10.72 -1.07
CA ARG A 44 7.10 -11.01 -0.35
C ARG A 44 8.34 -10.45 -1.04
N SER A 45 8.24 -10.14 -2.33
CA SER A 45 9.36 -9.54 -3.07
C SER A 45 9.46 -8.03 -2.85
N LEU A 46 8.38 -7.39 -2.37
CA LEU A 46 8.40 -5.98 -2.00
C LEU A 46 9.05 -5.80 -0.62
N PRO A 47 9.56 -4.60 -0.30
CA PRO A 47 9.89 -4.23 1.07
C PRO A 47 8.66 -4.45 1.97
N GLY A 48 8.89 -4.68 3.27
CA GLY A 48 7.85 -5.06 4.25
C GLY A 48 6.82 -3.97 4.55
N PHE A 49 6.03 -3.59 3.56
CA PHE A 49 4.99 -2.59 3.67
C PHE A 49 3.77 -3.15 4.41
N PRO A 50 3.08 -2.32 5.22
CA PRO A 50 1.73 -2.61 5.66
C PRO A 50 0.82 -2.83 4.43
N LEU A 51 0.01 -3.87 4.46
CA LEU A 51 -0.96 -4.15 3.39
C LEU A 51 -2.32 -3.56 3.75
N ILE A 52 -2.82 -2.64 2.93
CA ILE A 52 -4.16 -2.09 3.05
C ILE A 52 -5.06 -2.76 2.00
N ARG A 53 -6.21 -3.28 2.43
CA ARG A 53 -7.19 -3.95 1.55
C ARG A 53 -8.45 -3.12 1.30
N ASP A 54 -8.68 -2.14 2.16
CA ASP A 54 -9.84 -1.27 2.09
C ASP A 54 -9.45 0.12 1.58
N ALA A 55 -10.32 0.70 0.74
CA ALA A 55 -10.05 2.01 0.14
C ALA A 55 -10.16 3.15 1.17
N MET A 56 -11.03 3.04 2.18
CA MET A 56 -11.17 4.02 3.24
C MET A 56 -9.91 4.06 4.10
N ASP A 57 -9.37 2.90 4.50
CA ASP A 57 -8.11 2.81 5.25
C ASP A 57 -6.94 3.50 4.51
N ALA A 58 -6.90 3.35 3.18
CA ALA A 58 -5.92 4.00 2.32
C ALA A 58 -6.09 5.53 2.30
N MET A 59 -7.33 6.01 2.20
CA MET A 59 -7.65 7.44 2.25
C MET A 59 -7.32 8.05 3.62
N ASP A 60 -7.58 7.33 4.70
CA ASP A 60 -7.24 7.75 6.06
C ASP A 60 -5.73 7.85 6.27
N PHE A 61 -4.96 6.91 5.71
CA PHE A 61 -3.51 6.97 5.72
C PHE A 61 -2.98 8.23 5.00
N LEU A 62 -3.49 8.53 3.81
CA LEU A 62 -3.07 9.71 3.05
C LEU A 62 -3.43 11.02 3.76
N THR A 63 -4.61 11.09 4.36
CA THR A 63 -5.09 12.28 5.10
C THR A 63 -4.20 12.55 6.31
N ARG A 64 -3.86 11.52 7.10
CA ARG A 64 -2.94 11.65 8.25
C ARG A 64 -1.54 12.06 7.83
N THR A 65 -1.07 11.54 6.71
CA THR A 65 0.30 11.75 6.23
C THR A 65 0.52 13.15 5.64
N ARG A 66 -0.50 13.75 5.03
CA ARG A 66 -0.40 15.08 4.42
C ARG A 66 -0.25 16.24 5.41
N GLY A 67 -0.49 16.02 6.71
CA GLY A 67 -0.36 17.08 7.71
C GLY A 67 -1.44 18.16 7.64
N ASP A 68 -2.57 17.91 6.99
CA ASP A 68 -3.76 18.77 7.08
C ASP A 68 -4.42 18.51 8.45
N GLY A 69 -3.92 19.21 9.47
CA GLY A 69 -4.50 19.21 10.81
C GLY A 69 -5.89 19.84 10.83
N ASN A 70 -6.94 19.06 10.51
CA ASN A 70 -8.30 19.34 10.94
C ASN A 70 -9.11 18.06 11.22
N LEU A 71 -9.69 17.99 12.42
CA LEU A 71 -10.17 16.81 13.16
C LEU A 71 -11.64 16.41 12.89
N ALA A 72 -12.22 16.67 11.71
CA ALA A 72 -13.66 16.43 11.51
C ALA A 72 -14.06 15.01 11.02
N THR A 73 -13.12 14.15 10.61
CA THR A 73 -13.46 12.83 10.00
C THR A 73 -13.12 11.63 10.91
N LEU A 74 -13.17 11.82 12.23
CA LEU A 74 -12.67 10.88 13.25
C LEU A 74 -13.63 9.76 13.70
N SER A 75 -14.80 9.54 13.11
CA SER A 75 -15.80 8.70 13.81
C SER A 75 -15.78 7.18 13.56
N GLU A 76 -15.09 6.62 12.55
CA GLU A 76 -15.37 5.22 12.14
C GLU A 76 -14.17 4.28 11.88
N ALA A 77 -12.91 4.72 11.94
CA ALA A 77 -11.74 3.87 11.62
C ALA A 77 -11.33 2.89 12.75
N THR A 78 -12.31 2.33 13.44
CA THR A 78 -12.21 1.40 14.59
C THR A 78 -11.89 -0.03 14.14
N GLY A 79 -10.92 -0.24 13.25
CA GLY A 79 -10.77 -1.54 12.62
C GLY A 79 -9.47 -1.79 11.87
N PHE A 80 -8.34 -1.23 12.32
CA PHE A 80 -7.03 -1.76 11.94
C PHE A 80 -6.86 -3.12 12.64
N LEU A 81 -7.51 -4.12 12.02
CA LEU A 81 -7.77 -5.48 12.48
C LEU A 81 -6.49 -6.26 12.85
N ASP A 82 -6.66 -7.05 13.91
CA ASP A 82 -6.03 -8.36 14.14
C ASP A 82 -6.00 -9.26 12.88
#